data_AF-A0A8E0S562-F1
#
_entry.id   AF-A0A8E0S562-F1
#
_cell.length_a   1.000
_cell.length_b   1.000
_cell.length_c   1.000
_cell.angle_alpha   90.00
_cell.angle_beta   90.00
_cell.angle_gamma   90.00
#
_symmetry.space_group_name_H-M   'P 1'
#
loop_
_entity.id
_entity.type
_entity.pdbx_description
1 polymer ?
#
loop_
_entity_poly.entity_id
_entity_poly.type
_entity_poly.pdbx_seq_one_letter_code
_entity_poly.pdbx_strand_id
1 'polypeptide(L)'
;ALVYRIIPETPDVETYLREHVSRVISIGVGPGPDMVAFVAYAREHGFKQRLVYYTLDQCAGWGVYLAAFDRHWSSEHRVSVWFKQYRFGKREDVDTLPDGDMLVFSFANTALMASTIWPLLQARYRLIVVLDGIKEAVVDSFLDAGFRNFTLTEKTSVYYHFGGLPATTVTEPVAALDERVKDNGEPQCVNRSDS
;
A
#
# COMPACT_ATOMS: atom_id res chain seq x y z
N ALA A 1 -22.73 16.66 -2.65
CA ALA A 1 -21.51 16.38 -3.43
C ALA A 1 -20.64 15.44 -2.60
N LEU A 2 -20.25 14.29 -3.13
CA LEU A 2 -19.20 13.47 -2.52
C LEU A 2 -17.92 14.29 -2.57
N VAL A 3 -17.43 14.73 -1.41
CA VAL A 3 -16.12 15.39 -1.33
C VAL A 3 -15.09 14.25 -1.38
N TYR A 4 -14.55 13.99 -2.55
CA TYR A 4 -13.41 13.08 -2.68
C TYR A 4 -12.25 13.66 -1.87
N ARG A 5 -11.89 13.01 -0.76
CA ARG A 5 -10.78 13.42 0.10
C ARG A 5 -9.44 12.84 -0.35
N ILE A 6 -9.46 11.86 -1.26
CA ILE A 6 -8.27 11.26 -1.86
C ILE A 6 -8.40 11.47 -3.35
N ILE A 7 -7.87 12.59 -3.84
CA ILE A 7 -7.72 12.86 -5.27
C ILE A 7 -6.21 12.91 -5.53
N PRO A 8 -5.65 12.00 -6.35
CA PRO A 8 -4.27 12.14 -6.78
C PRO A 8 -4.18 13.35 -7.70
N GLU A 9 -3.50 14.40 -7.26
CA GLU A 9 -3.20 15.57 -8.10
C GLU A 9 -1.98 15.32 -9.01
N THR A 10 -1.24 14.23 -8.78
CA THR A 10 -0.02 13.87 -9.51
C THR A 10 -0.22 12.59 -10.34
N PRO A 11 0.16 12.57 -11.64
CA PRO A 11 -0.01 11.40 -12.50
C PRO A 11 0.69 10.13 -11.99
N ASP A 12 1.85 10.27 -11.35
CA ASP A 12 2.59 9.12 -10.81
C ASP A 12 1.87 8.49 -9.62
N VAL A 13 1.21 9.29 -8.78
CA VAL A 13 0.41 8.77 -7.67
C VAL A 13 -0.84 8.09 -8.20
N GLU A 14 -1.51 8.67 -9.20
CA GLU A 14 -2.65 7.99 -9.84
C GLU A 14 -2.24 6.66 -10.47
N THR A 15 -1.11 6.63 -11.17
CA THR A 15 -0.52 5.40 -11.73
C THR A 15 -0.24 4.38 -10.63
N TYR A 16 0.38 4.80 -9.52
CA TYR A 16 0.64 3.92 -8.39
C TYR A 16 -0.64 3.37 -7.75
N LEU A 17 -1.63 4.24 -7.51
CA LEU A 17 -2.93 3.84 -6.98
C LEU A 17 -3.62 2.83 -7.90
N ARG A 18 -3.54 3.01 -9.22
CA ARG A 18 -4.17 2.14 -10.21
C ARG A 18 -3.47 0.80 -10.36
N GLU A 19 -2.14 0.79 -10.38
CA GLU A 19 -1.36 -0.37 -10.83
C GLU A 19 -0.73 -1.16 -9.68
N HIS A 20 -0.58 -0.55 -8.50
CA HIS A 20 0.16 -1.15 -7.38
C HIS A 20 -0.63 -1.25 -6.09
N VAL A 21 -1.70 -0.47 -5.90
CA VAL A 21 -2.46 -0.50 -4.64
C VAL A 21 -3.59 -1.53 -4.68
N SER A 22 -3.43 -2.61 -3.93
CA SER A 22 -4.48 -3.61 -3.65
C SER A 22 -4.77 -3.78 -2.16
N ARG A 23 -3.81 -3.48 -1.27
CA ARG A 23 -3.92 -3.60 0.18
C ARG A 23 -3.77 -2.21 0.81
N VAL A 24 -4.82 -1.74 1.45
CA VAL A 24 -4.87 -0.42 2.09
C VAL A 24 -4.99 -0.62 3.60
N ILE A 25 -4.13 0.03 4.36
CA ILE A 25 -4.24 0.08 5.83
C ILE A 25 -4.85 1.44 6.16
N SER A 26 -5.97 1.47 6.90
CA SER A 26 -6.62 2.71 7.31
C SER A 26 -6.68 2.80 8.83
N ILE A 27 -5.98 3.78 9.39
CA ILE A 27 -5.89 4.04 10.83
C ILE A 27 -6.82 5.20 11.17
N GLY A 28 -7.60 5.04 12.25
CA GLY A 28 -8.66 5.98 12.63
C GLY A 28 -9.76 6.04 11.58
N VAL A 29 -10.18 4.88 11.07
CA VAL A 29 -11.11 4.76 9.94
C VAL A 29 -12.48 5.42 10.20
N GLY A 30 -12.90 5.55 11.47
CA GLY A 30 -14.25 6.00 11.79
C GLY A 30 -15.32 5.15 11.11
N PRO A 31 -16.41 5.75 10.61
CA PRO A 31 -17.42 5.03 9.82
C PRO A 31 -16.98 4.68 8.38
N GLY A 32 -15.71 4.90 8.02
CA GLY A 32 -15.15 4.58 6.70
C GLY A 32 -15.38 5.59 5.55
N PRO A 33 -15.56 6.92 5.78
CA PRO A 33 -15.87 7.84 4.71
C PRO A 33 -14.74 7.97 3.67
N ASP A 34 -13.48 7.97 4.12
CA ASP A 34 -12.33 8.12 3.22
C ASP A 34 -12.08 6.83 2.41
N MET A 35 -12.34 5.67 3.01
CA MET A 35 -12.37 4.37 2.31
C MET A 35 -13.42 4.39 1.20
N VAL A 36 -14.66 4.80 1.52
CA VAL A 36 -15.75 4.88 0.54
C VAL A 36 -15.39 5.86 -0.59
N ALA A 37 -14.79 7.00 -0.25
CA ALA A 37 -14.36 7.99 -1.23
C ALA A 37 -13.29 7.43 -2.19
N PHE A 38 -12.28 6.73 -1.68
CA PHE A 38 -11.26 6.11 -2.54
C PHE A 38 -11.84 4.97 -3.40
N VAL A 39 -12.72 4.13 -2.84
CA VAL A 39 -13.42 3.11 -3.62
C VAL A 39 -14.23 3.74 -4.76
N ALA A 40 -15.01 4.78 -4.47
CA ALA A 40 -15.79 5.48 -5.49
C ALA A 40 -14.88 6.07 -6.58
N TYR A 41 -13.83 6.81 -6.19
CA TYR A 41 -12.84 7.37 -7.12
C TYR A 41 -12.24 6.28 -8.02
N ALA A 42 -11.74 5.20 -7.41
CA ALA A 42 -11.11 4.10 -8.14
C ALA A 42 -12.06 3.49 -9.19
N ARG A 43 -13.33 3.27 -8.84
CA ARG A 43 -14.30 2.66 -9.77
C ARG A 43 -14.68 3.62 -10.89
N GLU A 44 -14.89 4.91 -10.59
CA GLU A 44 -15.17 5.94 -11.59
C GLU A 44 -14.01 6.12 -12.58
N HIS A 45 -12.77 5.96 -12.13
CA HIS A 45 -11.56 6.06 -12.95
C HIS A 45 -11.12 4.71 -13.55
N GLY A 46 -11.99 3.70 -13.49
CA GLY A 46 -11.80 2.43 -14.20
C GLY A 46 -10.78 1.48 -13.57
N PHE A 47 -10.36 1.70 -12.32
CA PHE A 47 -9.41 0.84 -11.60
C PHE A 47 -10.02 -0.57 -11.46
N LYS A 48 -9.26 -1.60 -11.86
CA LYS A 48 -9.75 -2.98 -11.96
C LYS A 48 -9.29 -3.87 -10.81
N GLN A 49 -8.34 -3.44 -10.00
CA GLN A 49 -7.81 -4.22 -8.89
C GLN A 49 -8.81 -4.36 -7.74
N ARG A 50 -8.71 -5.48 -7.01
CA ARG A 50 -9.45 -5.70 -5.78
C ARG A 50 -8.79 -4.89 -4.67
N LEU A 51 -9.57 -4.16 -3.88
CA LEU A 51 -9.08 -3.40 -2.74
C LEU A 51 -9.38 -4.16 -1.45
N VAL A 52 -8.36 -4.44 -0.65
CA VAL A 52 -8.48 -5.07 0.67
C VAL A 52 -8.07 -4.04 1.72
N TYR A 53 -9.02 -3.65 2.56
CA TYR A 53 -8.81 -2.70 3.64
C TYR A 53 -8.55 -3.42 4.95
N TYR A 54 -7.44 -3.08 5.60
CA TYR A 54 -7.14 -3.40 6.99
C TYR A 54 -7.37 -2.14 7.82
N THR A 55 -8.53 -2.08 8.47
CA THR A 55 -9.00 -0.87 9.16
C THR A 55 -8.81 -0.98 10.66
N LEU A 56 -8.37 0.12 11.27
CA LEU A 56 -8.03 0.23 12.68
C LEU A 56 -8.73 1.45 13.26
N ASP A 57 -9.40 1.30 14.39
CA ASP A 57 -9.93 2.44 15.16
C ASP A 57 -10.01 2.07 16.64
N GLN A 58 -9.89 3.05 17.53
CA GLN A 58 -10.06 2.82 18.96
C GLN A 58 -11.52 2.51 19.34
N CYS A 59 -12.48 2.99 18.55
CA CYS A 59 -13.91 2.81 18.77
C CYS A 59 -14.40 1.51 18.12
N ALA A 60 -14.74 0.51 18.95
CA ALA A 60 -15.31 -0.75 18.49
C ALA A 60 -16.62 -0.58 17.70
N GLY A 61 -17.37 0.48 17.99
CA GLY A 61 -18.68 0.74 17.40
C GLY A 61 -18.66 0.87 15.87
N TRP A 62 -17.52 1.21 15.28
CA TRP A 62 -17.40 1.29 13.83
C TRP A 62 -17.45 -0.06 13.12
N GLY A 63 -17.13 -1.15 13.82
CA GLY A 63 -17.13 -2.50 13.25
C GLY A 63 -18.47 -2.90 12.62
N VAL A 64 -19.60 -2.47 13.18
CA VAL A 64 -20.92 -2.78 12.61
C VAL A 64 -21.16 -2.07 11.27
N TYR A 65 -20.71 -0.82 11.15
CA TYR A 65 -20.82 -0.03 9.92
C TYR A 65 -19.94 -0.59 8.82
N LEU A 66 -18.69 -0.92 9.15
CA LEU A 66 -17.71 -1.47 8.21
C LEU A 66 -18.10 -2.87 7.75
N ALA A 67 -18.64 -3.71 8.65
CA ALA A 67 -19.16 -5.03 8.27
C ALA A 67 -20.42 -4.93 7.38
N ALA A 68 -21.29 -3.96 7.62
CA ALA A 68 -22.43 -3.70 6.74
C ALA A 68 -21.95 -3.24 5.35
N PHE A 69 -21.00 -2.31 5.30
CA PHE A 69 -20.37 -1.88 4.05
C PHE A 69 -19.78 -3.07 3.29
N ASP A 70 -18.95 -3.89 3.93
CA ASP A 70 -18.32 -5.06 3.30
C ASP A 70 -19.35 -6.02 2.70
N ARG A 71 -20.40 -6.37 3.46
CA ARG A 71 -21.47 -7.27 2.98
C ARG A 71 -22.19 -6.74 1.75
N HIS A 72 -22.43 -5.43 1.67
CA HIS A 72 -23.21 -4.85 0.58
C HIS A 72 -22.36 -4.50 -0.65
N TRP A 73 -21.11 -4.09 -0.45
CA TRP A 73 -20.29 -3.50 -1.51
C TRP A 73 -19.18 -4.41 -2.01
N SER A 74 -18.83 -5.48 -1.29
CA SER A 74 -17.69 -6.34 -1.63
C SER A 74 -17.79 -7.02 -3.00
N SER A 75 -18.98 -7.51 -3.36
CA SER A 75 -19.25 -8.20 -4.62
C SER A 75 -19.29 -7.23 -5.81
N GLU A 76 -19.93 -6.08 -5.62
CA GLU A 76 -20.12 -5.08 -6.69
C GLU A 76 -18.84 -4.27 -6.95
N HIS A 77 -18.16 -3.84 -5.89
CA HIS A 77 -17.02 -2.95 -6.00
C HIS A 77 -15.69 -3.64 -5.75
N ARG A 78 -15.63 -4.97 -5.73
CA ARG A 78 -14.39 -5.75 -5.54
C ARG A 78 -13.59 -5.21 -4.34
N VAL A 79 -14.25 -5.05 -3.22
CA VAL A 79 -13.66 -4.57 -1.97
C VAL A 79 -13.77 -5.64 -0.88
N SER A 80 -12.83 -5.66 0.05
CA SER A 80 -12.93 -6.39 1.31
C SER A 80 -12.53 -5.47 2.45
N VAL A 81 -13.23 -5.52 3.57
CA VAL A 81 -12.91 -4.72 4.75
C VAL A 81 -12.75 -5.60 5.99
N TRP A 82 -11.56 -5.51 6.59
CA TRP A 82 -11.25 -6.10 7.88
C TRP A 82 -11.16 -4.98 8.91
N PHE A 83 -11.73 -5.19 10.11
CA PHE A 83 -11.69 -4.22 11.18
C PHE A 83 -11.06 -4.80 12.44
N LYS A 84 -10.14 -4.06 13.04
CA LYS A 84 -9.56 -4.36 14.35
C LYS A 84 -9.71 -3.15 15.25
N GLN A 85 -10.33 -3.35 16.42
CA GLN A 85 -10.32 -2.32 17.44
C GLN A 85 -8.89 -2.18 17.99
N TYR A 86 -8.27 -1.03 17.74
CA TYR A 86 -6.89 -0.75 18.14
C TYR A 86 -6.61 0.75 18.20
N ARG A 87 -5.96 1.20 19.28
CA ARG A 87 -5.48 2.58 19.39
C ARG A 87 -4.02 2.64 18.94
N PHE A 88 -3.82 3.00 17.67
CA PHE A 88 -2.50 3.20 17.09
C PHE A 88 -1.92 4.56 17.49
N GLY A 89 -0.65 4.62 17.86
CA GLY A 89 0.03 5.88 18.16
C GLY A 89 1.42 5.78 18.79
N LYS A 90 1.96 4.57 18.95
CA LYS A 90 3.29 4.31 19.52
C LYS A 90 4.22 3.60 18.53
N ARG A 91 5.51 3.61 18.82
CA ARG A 91 6.56 3.02 17.97
C ARG A 91 6.32 1.52 17.74
N GLU A 92 6.04 0.80 18.81
CA GLU A 92 5.78 -0.65 18.80
C GLU A 92 4.53 -1.05 17.99
N ASP A 93 3.61 -0.11 17.76
CA ASP A 93 2.40 -0.38 17.00
C ASP A 93 2.72 -0.62 15.51
N VAL A 94 3.80 -0.03 15.00
CA VAL A 94 4.22 -0.16 13.59
C VAL A 94 4.51 -1.60 13.23
N ASP A 95 5.12 -2.36 14.14
CA ASP A 95 5.48 -3.76 13.95
C ASP A 95 4.24 -4.66 13.88
N THR A 96 3.10 -4.19 14.39
CA THR A 96 1.82 -4.94 14.37
C THR A 96 1.04 -4.77 13.07
N LEU A 97 1.42 -3.79 12.24
CA LEU A 97 0.72 -3.55 10.97
C LEU A 97 1.01 -4.69 9.98
N PRO A 98 0.06 -5.03 9.10
CA PRO A 98 0.32 -5.96 8.01
C PRO A 98 1.13 -5.29 6.90
N ASP A 99 1.58 -6.08 5.93
CA ASP A 99 2.10 -5.54 4.68
C ASP A 99 0.96 -4.89 3.89
N GLY A 100 1.24 -3.72 3.34
CA GLY A 100 0.26 -2.90 2.63
C GLY A 100 0.94 -2.06 1.56
N ASP A 101 0.16 -1.71 0.55
CA ASP A 101 0.65 -0.93 -0.58
C ASP A 101 0.44 0.58 -0.34
N MET A 102 -0.52 0.89 0.54
CA MET A 102 -0.90 2.24 0.96
C MET A 102 -1.31 2.25 2.43
N LEU A 103 -0.82 3.22 3.18
CA LEU A 103 -1.25 3.53 4.55
C LEU A 103 -2.03 4.85 4.56
N VAL A 104 -3.14 4.90 5.30
CA VAL A 104 -4.00 6.08 5.41
C VAL A 104 -4.24 6.40 6.88
N PHE A 105 -3.95 7.62 7.29
CA PHE A 105 -4.39 8.20 8.55
C PHE A 105 -5.68 8.99 8.31
N SER A 106 -6.81 8.44 8.73
CA SER A 106 -8.18 8.94 8.49
C SER A 106 -8.77 9.69 9.69
N PHE A 107 -7.94 10.32 10.51
CA PHE A 107 -8.38 11.02 11.72
C PHE A 107 -7.64 12.35 11.91
N ALA A 108 -8.29 13.26 12.62
CA ALA A 108 -7.70 14.54 13.01
C ALA A 108 -6.70 14.38 14.16
N ASN A 109 -5.66 15.21 14.17
CA ASN A 109 -4.58 15.26 15.16
C ASN A 109 -3.58 14.11 15.06
N THR A 110 -3.17 13.74 13.85
CA THR A 110 -2.03 12.85 13.62
C THR A 110 -0.73 13.38 14.25
N ALA A 111 -0.61 14.70 14.45
CA ALA A 111 0.47 15.34 15.21
C ALA A 111 0.59 14.84 16.67
N LEU A 112 -0.46 14.23 17.25
CA LEU A 112 -0.41 13.65 18.59
C LEU A 112 0.28 12.28 18.64
N MET A 113 0.57 11.67 17.49
CA MET A 113 1.33 10.43 17.43
C MET A 113 2.80 10.65 17.77
N ALA A 114 3.46 9.62 18.29
CA ALA A 114 4.89 9.69 18.54
C ALA A 114 5.65 9.94 17.21
N SER A 115 6.41 11.03 17.14
CA SER A 115 7.19 11.39 15.93
C SER A 115 8.15 10.28 15.46
N THR A 116 8.59 9.43 16.38
CA THR A 116 9.47 8.27 16.11
C THR A 116 8.85 7.17 15.24
N ILE A 117 7.53 7.19 15.03
CA ILE A 117 6.80 6.24 14.18
C ILE A 117 7.08 6.50 12.70
N TRP A 118 7.22 7.77 12.33
CA TRP A 118 7.25 8.22 10.96
C TRP A 118 8.38 7.60 10.11
N PRO A 119 9.65 7.58 10.55
CA PRO A 119 10.71 6.92 9.77
C PRO A 119 10.47 5.41 9.58
N LEU A 120 9.83 4.75 10.55
CA LEU A 120 9.51 3.32 10.44
C LEU A 120 8.43 3.07 9.40
N LEU A 121 7.41 3.94 9.35
CA LEU A 121 6.36 3.84 8.33
C LEU A 121 6.93 4.11 6.93
N GLN A 122 7.79 5.10 6.76
CA GLN A 122 8.42 5.39 5.46
C GLN A 122 9.31 4.25 4.98
N ALA A 123 10.04 3.59 5.89
CA ALA A 123 10.85 2.43 5.54
C ALA A 123 9.99 1.24 5.05
N ARG A 124 8.69 1.21 5.41
CA ARG A 124 7.80 0.08 5.16
C ARG A 124 6.77 0.33 4.05
N TYR A 125 6.25 1.54 3.94
CA TYR A 125 5.13 1.88 3.05
C TYR A 125 5.54 2.94 2.04
N ARG A 126 5.28 2.61 0.77
CA ARG A 126 5.64 3.47 -0.35
C ARG A 126 4.69 4.64 -0.54
N LEU A 127 3.43 4.48 -0.13
CA LEU A 127 2.44 5.54 -0.11
C LEU A 127 1.83 5.65 1.29
N ILE A 128 1.96 6.81 1.91
CA ILE A 128 1.32 7.14 3.19
C ILE A 128 0.49 8.38 2.95
N VAL A 129 -0.81 8.36 3.27
CA VAL A 129 -1.73 9.49 3.13
C VAL A 129 -2.24 9.90 4.50
N VAL A 130 -2.25 11.19 4.78
CA VAL A 130 -2.65 11.76 6.06
C VAL A 130 -3.75 12.78 5.82
N LEU A 131 -4.92 12.51 6.37
CA LEU A 131 -6.13 13.30 6.23
C LEU A 131 -6.38 14.03 7.55
N ASP A 132 -5.65 15.12 7.79
CA ASP A 132 -5.63 15.81 9.09
C ASP A 132 -6.09 17.27 8.98
N GLY A 133 -6.98 17.69 9.87
CA GLY A 133 -7.59 19.04 9.88
C GLY A 133 -6.72 20.18 10.40
N ILE A 134 -5.47 19.95 10.83
CA ILE A 134 -4.59 21.00 11.39
C ILE A 134 -3.39 21.20 10.47
N LYS A 135 -3.28 22.38 9.83
CA LYS A 135 -2.37 22.58 8.70
C LYS A 135 -0.91 22.75 9.09
N GLU A 136 -0.62 23.48 10.16
CA GLU A 136 0.74 23.95 10.42
C GLU A 136 1.54 22.95 11.26
N ALA A 137 0.97 22.49 12.38
CA ALA A 137 1.65 21.56 13.30
C ALA A 137 2.00 20.22 12.65
N VAL A 138 1.20 19.79 11.68
CA VAL A 138 1.39 18.53 10.95
C VAL A 138 2.53 18.65 9.93
N VAL A 139 2.60 19.78 9.21
CA VAL A 139 3.70 20.07 8.27
C VAL A 139 5.04 20.08 8.99
N ASP A 140 5.14 20.81 10.10
CA ASP A 140 6.39 20.91 10.86
C ASP A 140 6.81 19.54 11.40
N SER A 141 5.87 18.79 11.97
CA SER A 141 6.11 17.41 12.44
C SER A 141 6.59 16.48 11.32
N PHE A 142 6.03 16.62 10.12
CA PHE A 142 6.44 15.83 8.96
C PHE A 142 7.82 16.24 8.46
N LEU A 143 8.12 17.53 8.37
CA LEU A 143 9.42 18.03 7.96
C LEU A 143 10.53 17.59 8.94
N ASP A 144 10.26 17.67 10.25
CA ASP A 144 11.14 17.20 11.33
C ASP A 144 11.35 15.69 11.29
N ALA A 145 10.33 14.94 10.90
CA ALA A 145 10.42 13.49 10.72
C ALA A 145 11.02 13.06 9.37
N GLY A 146 11.49 14.01 8.55
CA GLY A 146 12.18 13.72 7.29
C GLY A 146 11.29 13.51 6.07
N PHE A 147 9.99 13.84 6.14
CA PHE A 147 9.16 13.89 4.95
C PHE A 147 9.61 15.05 4.04
N ARG A 148 9.65 14.79 2.73
CA ARG A 148 10.07 15.75 1.71
C ARG A 148 9.11 15.89 0.52
N ASN A 149 8.21 14.92 0.32
CA ASN A 149 7.32 14.85 -0.84
C ASN A 149 5.85 14.81 -0.39
N PHE A 150 5.27 15.94 0.04
CA PHE A 150 3.84 16.05 0.35
C PHE A 150 3.18 17.17 -0.47
N THR A 151 1.96 16.93 -0.94
CA THR A 151 1.13 17.95 -1.60
C THR A 151 0.01 18.36 -0.65
N LEU A 152 -0.21 19.68 -0.56
CA LEU A 152 -1.29 20.31 0.21
C LEU A 152 -2.43 20.68 -0.74
N THR A 153 -3.61 20.08 -0.59
CA THR A 153 -4.78 20.50 -1.39
C THR A 153 -5.52 21.64 -0.67
N GLU A 154 -5.94 22.67 -1.40
CA GLU A 154 -6.58 23.86 -0.81
C GLU A 154 -7.99 23.56 -0.23
N LYS A 155 -8.65 22.50 -0.71
CA LYS A 155 -10.02 22.12 -0.34
C LYS A 155 -10.09 21.06 0.77
N THR A 156 -9.03 20.28 0.95
CA THR A 156 -8.93 19.23 1.96
C THR A 156 -7.50 19.18 2.49
N SER A 157 -7.32 19.21 3.80
CA SER A 157 -5.98 19.10 4.39
C SER A 157 -5.46 17.67 4.28
N VAL A 158 -4.95 17.35 3.10
CA VAL A 158 -4.35 16.06 2.74
C VAL A 158 -2.85 16.27 2.65
N TYR A 159 -2.09 15.36 3.23
CA TYR A 159 -0.65 15.22 3.05
C TYR A 159 -0.37 13.81 2.58
N TYR A 160 0.71 13.60 1.85
CA TYR A 160 1.15 12.24 1.58
C TYR A 160 2.67 12.13 1.54
N HIS A 161 3.18 10.91 1.67
CA HIS A 161 4.53 10.51 1.27
C HIS A 161 4.40 9.57 0.10
N PHE A 162 5.21 9.79 -0.93
CA PHE A 162 5.31 8.87 -2.06
C PHE A 162 6.78 8.55 -2.37
N GLY A 163 7.14 7.27 -2.23
CA GLY A 163 8.47 6.71 -2.54
C GLY A 163 8.70 6.41 -4.03
N GLY A 164 7.94 7.04 -4.92
CA GLY A 164 8.01 6.85 -6.37
C GLY A 164 7.39 5.54 -6.86
N LEU A 165 7.39 5.32 -8.17
CA LEU A 165 6.93 4.06 -8.77
C LEU A 165 7.93 2.92 -8.51
N PRO A 166 7.46 1.68 -8.30
CA PRO A 166 8.33 0.50 -8.29
C PRO A 166 9.24 0.48 -9.52
N ALA A 167 10.54 0.27 -9.32
CA ALA A 167 11.46 0.07 -10.42
C ALA A 167 11.03 -1.19 -11.17
N THR A 168 10.81 -1.08 -12.48
CA THR A 168 10.52 -2.23 -13.34
C THR A 168 11.78 -3.10 -13.36
N THR A 169 11.81 -4.14 -12.54
CA THR A 169 12.81 -5.18 -12.70
C THR A 169 12.42 -5.96 -13.94
N VAL A 170 13.01 -5.59 -15.08
CA VAL A 170 13.05 -6.47 -16.25
C VAL A 170 13.93 -7.64 -15.84
N THR A 171 13.32 -8.71 -15.34
CA THR A 171 14.01 -10.00 -15.25
C THR A 171 14.25 -10.45 -16.68
N GLU A 172 15.43 -10.18 -17.22
CA GLU A 172 15.86 -10.82 -18.46
C GLU A 172 15.68 -12.33 -18.28
N PRO A 173 15.04 -13.03 -19.23
CA PRO A 173 14.92 -14.47 -19.14
C PRO A 173 16.34 -15.06 -19.14
N VAL A 174 16.67 -15.79 -18.08
CA VAL A 174 17.88 -16.60 -18.02
C VAL A 174 17.84 -17.53 -19.24
N ALA A 175 18.66 -17.23 -20.24
CA ALA A 175 18.82 -18.09 -21.39
C ALA A 175 19.19 -19.48 -20.87
N ALA A 176 18.32 -20.46 -21.13
CA ALA A 176 18.62 -21.85 -20.88
C ALA A 176 19.94 -22.17 -21.57
N LEU A 177 20.97 -22.48 -20.78
CA LEU A 177 22.21 -23.06 -21.28
C LEU A 177 21.84 -24.42 -21.89
N ASP A 178 21.89 -24.44 -23.21
CA ASP A 178 21.65 -25.57 -24.10
C ASP A 178 22.76 -26.62 -23.86
N GLU A 179 22.52 -27.59 -22.99
CA GLU A 179 23.37 -28.78 -22.87
C GLU A 179 23.19 -29.67 -24.10
N ARG A 180 23.89 -29.33 -25.18
CA ARG A 180 24.25 -30.28 -26.25
C ARG A 180 25.73 -30.60 -26.15
N VAL A 181 26.10 -31.46 -25.21
CA VAL A 181 27.37 -32.18 -25.29
C VAL A 181 27.17 -33.35 -26.24
N LYS A 182 27.86 -33.24 -27.38
CA LYS A 182 27.90 -34.22 -28.46
C LYS A 182 28.57 -35.50 -27.99
N ASP A 183 27.84 -36.58 -28.22
CA ASP A 183 28.33 -37.92 -28.53
C ASP A 183 29.53 -37.86 -29.49
N ASN A 184 30.58 -38.64 -29.18
CA ASN A 184 31.57 -39.24 -30.10
C ASN A 184 32.79 -39.71 -29.31
N GLY A 185 32.82 -41.00 -28.97
CA GLY A 185 33.96 -41.58 -28.26
C GLY A 185 34.00 -43.10 -28.21
N GLU A 186 33.90 -43.79 -29.34
CA GLU A 186 34.60 -45.08 -29.49
C GLU A 186 35.46 -45.05 -30.75
N PRO A 187 36.69 -45.55 -30.65
CA PRO A 187 37.03 -46.66 -31.53
C PRO A 187 37.66 -47.84 -30.77
N GLN A 188 37.21 -49.02 -31.16
CA GLN A 188 37.79 -50.33 -30.88
C GLN A 188 39.26 -50.40 -31.29
N CYS A 189 40.09 -51.06 -30.48
CA CYS A 189 41.29 -51.76 -30.92
C CYS A 189 41.34 -53.15 -30.29
N VAL A 190 41.46 -54.13 -31.18
CA VAL A 190 41.45 -55.59 -30.97
C VAL A 190 42.88 -56.13 -30.89
N ASN A 191 43.03 -57.31 -30.25
CA ASN A 191 44.11 -58.33 -30.29
C ASN A 191 44.94 -58.41 -28.97
N ARG A 192 45.32 -59.57 -28.43
CA ARG A 192 45.20 -61.01 -28.80
C ARG A 192 45.63 -61.85 -27.58
N SER A 193 44.87 -62.91 -27.30
CA SER A 193 45.23 -64.30 -26.90
C SER A 193 46.55 -64.70 -26.19
N ASP A 194 46.34 -65.63 -25.24
CA ASP A 194 47.10 -66.82 -24.79
C ASP A 194 48.34 -66.69 -23.89
N SER A 195 48.21 -67.15 -22.63
CA SER A 195 48.76 -68.44 -22.12
C SER A 195 48.31 -68.69 -20.68
#